data_AF-A0A8H6P029-F1
#
_entry.id   AF-A0A8H6P029-F1
#
_cell.length_a   1.000
_cell.length_b   1.000
_cell.length_c   1.000
_cell.angle_alpha   90.00
_cell.angle_beta   90.00
_cell.angle_gamma   90.00
#
_symmetry.space_group_name_H-M   'P 1'
#
loop_
_entity.id
_entity.type
_entity.pdbx_description
1 polymer ?
#
loop_
_entity_poly.entity_id
_entity_poly.type
_entity_poly.pdbx_seq_one_letter_code
_entity_poly.pdbx_strand_id
1 'polypeptide(L)'
;MIRLLDLPNEVLLHIFGSAESVRDVFNLARTCMRLGHLYRDDTNLKTILNSIAANIVMPKNPDSTWLKTHFRVENLRTPDASILAAIEHVETRTFLSTVGFPGCSTLTARLTSQNMSHLHRRHFRVFNADIRDVDPPVLAGDYIYIGSVIECTVLFGTSKGDMIFYVFPGLYRIRCEHLCLGSAATSVSSFLVLLGTLLEFRRQVQEVVDLCIPSELQPRLHIYETFLRRVYARMREYGDLPERYDSFWHRIFGKFNLAFPFLYRQRTVSHSTA
;
A
#
# COMPACT_ATOMS: atom_id res chain seq x y z
N MET A 1 -7.56 -43.01 -2.40
CA MET A 1 -6.83 -41.76 -2.68
C MET A 1 -7.81 -40.83 -3.40
N ILE A 2 -8.32 -39.79 -2.75
CA ILE A 2 -9.30 -38.88 -3.36
C ILE A 2 -8.53 -37.89 -4.25
N ARG A 3 -8.91 -37.73 -5.51
CA ARG A 3 -8.28 -36.74 -6.39
C ARG A 3 -8.93 -35.38 -6.15
N LEU A 4 -8.16 -34.31 -6.24
CA LEU A 4 -8.65 -32.94 -6.10
C LEU A 4 -9.88 -32.67 -6.98
N LEU A 5 -9.85 -33.18 -8.22
CA LEU A 5 -10.93 -33.03 -9.20
C LEU A 5 -12.15 -33.92 -8.96
N ASP A 6 -12.17 -34.71 -7.89
CA ASP A 6 -13.34 -35.50 -7.47
C ASP A 6 -14.08 -34.84 -6.30
N LEU A 7 -13.52 -33.76 -5.73
CA LEU A 7 -14.13 -33.03 -4.62
C LEU A 7 -15.40 -32.28 -5.06
N PRO A 8 -16.38 -32.06 -4.16
CA PRO A 8 -17.51 -31.16 -4.40
C PRO A 8 -17.06 -29.73 -4.69
N ASN A 9 -17.89 -28.96 -5.40
CA ASN A 9 -17.56 -27.57 -5.77
C ASN A 9 -17.36 -26.70 -4.52
N GLU A 10 -18.12 -26.93 -3.47
CA GLU A 10 -18.04 -26.23 -2.19
C GLU A 10 -16.65 -26.40 -1.55
N VAL A 11 -16.10 -27.62 -1.62
CA VAL A 11 -14.76 -27.92 -1.10
C VAL A 11 -13.69 -27.26 -1.98
N LEU A 12 -13.87 -27.28 -3.31
CA LEU A 12 -12.96 -26.60 -4.23
C LEU A 12 -12.95 -25.08 -4.00
N LEU A 13 -14.12 -24.47 -3.80
CA LEU A 13 -14.23 -23.05 -3.46
C LEU A 13 -13.56 -22.72 -2.13
N HIS A 14 -13.66 -23.61 -1.14
CA HIS A 14 -12.94 -23.44 0.12
C HIS A 14 -11.42 -23.50 -0.08
N ILE A 15 -10.92 -24.41 -0.91
CA ILE A 15 -9.49 -24.48 -1.27
C ILE A 15 -9.05 -23.20 -1.97
N PHE A 16 -9.82 -22.71 -2.96
CA PHE A 16 -9.53 -21.43 -3.61
C PHE A 16 -9.54 -20.26 -2.62
N GLY A 17 -10.54 -20.18 -1.75
CA GLY A 17 -10.67 -19.11 -0.75
C GLY A 17 -9.62 -19.16 0.36
N SER A 18 -8.94 -20.29 0.52
CA SER A 18 -7.82 -20.47 1.47
C SER A 18 -6.47 -20.09 0.88
N ALA A 19 -6.42 -19.73 -0.42
CA ALA A 19 -5.18 -19.29 -1.05
C ALA A 19 -4.70 -17.95 -0.46
N GLU A 20 -3.40 -17.80 -0.30
CA GLU A 20 -2.77 -16.59 0.23
C GLU A 20 -2.73 -15.45 -0.81
N SER A 21 -2.86 -15.79 -2.10
CA SER A 21 -2.74 -14.80 -3.19
C SER A 21 -3.77 -14.99 -4.31
N VAL A 22 -4.20 -13.87 -4.89
CA VAL A 22 -5.05 -13.83 -6.10
C VAL A 22 -4.34 -14.50 -7.28
N ARG A 23 -3.01 -14.39 -7.33
CA ARG A 23 -2.19 -15.02 -8.36
C ARG A 23 -2.25 -16.54 -8.30
N ASP A 24 -2.20 -17.12 -7.09
CA ASP A 24 -2.24 -18.59 -6.92
C ASP A 24 -3.61 -19.13 -7.28
N VAL A 25 -4.68 -18.42 -6.91
CA VAL A 25 -6.04 -18.73 -7.38
C VAL A 25 -6.09 -18.71 -8.90
N PHE A 26 -5.56 -17.67 -9.54
CA PHE A 26 -5.55 -17.58 -10.99
C PHE A 26 -4.74 -18.72 -11.65
N ASN A 27 -3.58 -19.05 -11.11
CA ASN A 27 -2.76 -20.16 -11.60
C ASN A 27 -3.46 -21.51 -11.42
N LEU A 28 -4.08 -21.74 -10.25
CA LEU A 28 -4.85 -22.95 -9.97
C LEU A 28 -6.02 -23.09 -10.94
N ALA A 29 -6.74 -22.00 -11.22
CA ALA A 29 -7.83 -21.99 -12.19
C ALA A 29 -7.37 -22.38 -13.61
N ARG A 30 -6.11 -22.11 -13.96
CA ARG A 30 -5.54 -22.46 -15.28
C ARG A 30 -5.08 -23.91 -15.41
N THR A 31 -5.05 -24.67 -14.32
CA THR A 31 -4.55 -26.06 -14.35
C THR A 31 -5.48 -27.02 -15.08
N CYS A 32 -6.80 -26.80 -15.03
CA CYS A 32 -7.76 -27.62 -15.77
C CYS A 32 -9.09 -26.89 -16.03
N MET A 33 -9.88 -27.40 -16.97
CA MET A 33 -11.16 -26.80 -17.37
C MET A 33 -12.14 -26.67 -16.19
N ARG A 34 -12.26 -27.68 -15.33
CA ARG A 34 -13.19 -27.67 -14.19
C ARG A 34 -12.91 -26.49 -13.24
N LEU A 35 -11.65 -26.31 -12.86
CA LEU A 35 -11.21 -25.23 -11.99
C LEU A 35 -11.33 -23.86 -12.68
N GLY A 36 -11.06 -23.82 -13.99
CA GLY A 36 -11.28 -22.65 -14.82
C GLY A 36 -12.76 -22.22 -14.86
N HIS A 37 -13.70 -23.16 -14.96
CA HIS A 37 -15.13 -22.86 -14.92
C HIS A 37 -15.56 -22.30 -13.55
N LEU A 38 -15.07 -22.87 -12.45
CA LEU A 38 -15.34 -22.35 -11.11
C LEU A 38 -14.84 -20.91 -10.96
N TYR A 39 -13.64 -20.60 -11.44
CA TYR A 39 -13.08 -19.25 -11.38
C TYR A 39 -13.78 -18.25 -12.32
N ARG A 40 -14.30 -18.72 -13.45
CA ARG A 40 -14.99 -17.88 -14.45
C ARG A 40 -16.41 -17.52 -14.05
N ASP A 41 -17.04 -18.29 -13.16
CA ASP A 41 -18.31 -17.91 -12.57
C ASP A 41 -18.14 -16.71 -11.63
N ASP A 42 -18.92 -15.65 -11.87
CA ASP A 42 -18.79 -14.39 -11.14
C ASP A 42 -19.11 -14.53 -9.64
N THR A 43 -20.06 -15.40 -9.28
CA THR A 43 -20.47 -15.61 -7.88
C THR A 43 -19.37 -16.32 -7.11
N ASN A 44 -18.78 -17.34 -7.72
CA ASN A 44 -17.64 -18.06 -7.19
C ASN A 44 -16.41 -17.16 -7.09
N LEU A 45 -16.07 -16.40 -8.13
CA LEU A 45 -14.95 -15.45 -8.11
C LEU A 45 -15.10 -14.43 -6.98
N LYS A 46 -16.30 -13.85 -6.83
CA LYS A 46 -16.61 -12.95 -5.70
C LYS A 46 -16.39 -13.64 -4.36
N THR A 47 -16.86 -14.87 -4.20
CA THR A 47 -16.72 -15.65 -2.97
C THR A 47 -15.24 -15.90 -2.65
N ILE A 48 -14.48 -16.37 -3.62
CA ILE A 48 -13.04 -16.65 -3.48
C ILE A 48 -12.29 -15.39 -3.05
N LEU A 49 -12.46 -14.28 -3.77
CA LEU A 49 -11.76 -13.04 -3.46
C LEU A 49 -12.17 -12.47 -2.09
N ASN A 50 -13.42 -12.68 -1.67
CA ASN A 50 -13.86 -12.28 -0.33
C ASN A 50 -13.19 -13.08 0.76
N SER A 51 -13.06 -14.38 0.57
CA SER A 51 -12.33 -15.24 1.50
C SER A 51 -10.86 -14.82 1.59
N ILE A 52 -10.20 -14.54 0.45
CA ILE A 52 -8.82 -14.01 0.46
C ILE A 52 -8.74 -12.72 1.27
N ALA A 53 -9.64 -11.76 1.02
CA ALA A 53 -9.65 -10.48 1.75
C ALA A 53 -9.89 -10.69 3.26
N ALA A 54 -10.82 -11.57 3.64
CA ALA A 54 -11.10 -11.88 5.03
C ALA A 54 -9.92 -12.54 5.74
N ASN A 55 -9.14 -13.35 5.01
CA ASN A 55 -7.98 -14.08 5.51
C ASN A 55 -6.69 -13.25 5.54
N ILE A 56 -6.72 -11.96 5.18
CA ILE A 56 -5.54 -11.09 5.26
C ILE A 56 -5.07 -10.97 6.71
N VAL A 57 -3.83 -11.41 6.94
CA VAL A 57 -3.11 -11.28 8.20
C VAL A 57 -2.10 -10.15 8.08
N MET A 58 -2.32 -9.08 8.84
CA MET A 58 -1.39 -7.96 8.96
C MET A 58 -0.66 -8.03 10.30
N PRO A 59 0.70 -8.11 10.32
CA PRO A 59 1.45 -8.28 11.55
C PRO A 59 1.54 -6.96 12.32
N LYS A 60 1.26 -7.00 13.64
CA LYS A 60 1.46 -5.83 14.53
C LYS A 60 2.89 -5.30 14.51
N ASN A 61 3.87 -6.20 14.39
CA ASN A 61 5.29 -5.91 14.33
C ASN A 61 5.88 -6.59 13.09
N PRO A 62 5.92 -5.94 11.92
CA PRO A 62 6.52 -6.51 10.73
C PRO A 62 8.04 -6.64 10.92
N ASP A 63 8.61 -7.77 10.49
CA ASP A 63 10.05 -7.94 10.44
C ASP A 63 10.62 -7.58 9.06
N SER A 64 11.94 -7.69 8.92
CA SER A 64 12.60 -7.39 7.65
C SER A 64 12.16 -8.33 6.53
N THR A 65 11.83 -9.58 6.85
CA THR A 65 11.43 -10.60 5.87
C THR A 65 10.07 -10.25 5.28
N TRP A 66 9.11 -9.89 6.13
CA TRP A 66 7.78 -9.46 5.74
C TRP A 66 7.85 -8.23 4.82
N LEU A 67 8.61 -7.20 5.22
CA LEU A 67 8.77 -5.98 4.41
C LEU A 67 9.43 -6.26 3.06
N LYS A 68 10.50 -7.05 3.02
CA LYS A 68 11.17 -7.42 1.75
C LYS A 68 10.21 -8.11 0.80
N THR A 69 9.40 -9.05 1.31
CA THR A 69 8.40 -9.78 0.54
C THR A 69 7.31 -8.86 -0.02
N HIS A 70 6.68 -8.05 0.85
CA HIS A 70 5.52 -7.25 0.46
C HIS A 70 5.90 -6.05 -0.43
N PHE A 71 7.07 -5.45 -0.21
CA PHE A 71 7.61 -4.37 -1.05
C PHE A 71 8.40 -4.88 -2.27
N ARG A 72 8.67 -6.19 -2.38
CA ARG A 72 9.53 -6.82 -3.40
C ARG A 72 10.90 -6.13 -3.53
N VAL A 73 11.57 -5.97 -2.39
CA VAL A 73 12.91 -5.38 -2.32
C VAL A 73 13.90 -6.40 -1.75
N GLU A 74 15.09 -6.47 -2.33
CA GLU A 74 16.14 -7.35 -1.81
C GLU A 74 16.69 -6.85 -0.46
N ASN A 75 16.80 -5.53 -0.35
CA ASN A 75 17.43 -4.85 0.77
C ASN A 75 16.55 -3.74 1.32
N LEU A 76 16.40 -3.73 2.64
CA LEU A 76 15.87 -2.60 3.38
C LEU A 76 17.03 -1.70 3.77
N ARG A 77 16.78 -0.41 3.83
CA ARG A 77 17.82 0.56 4.14
C ARG A 77 17.53 1.22 5.47
N THR A 78 18.52 1.17 6.34
CA THR A 78 18.54 1.96 7.56
C THR A 78 18.67 3.44 7.20
N PRO A 79 17.86 4.34 7.78
CA PRO A 79 18.06 5.78 7.61
C PRO A 79 19.44 6.22 8.11
N ASP A 80 19.93 7.35 7.60
CA ASP A 80 21.21 7.92 8.02
C ASP A 80 21.24 8.17 9.54
N ALA A 81 22.44 8.07 10.13
CA ALA A 81 22.61 8.23 11.58
C ALA A 81 22.09 9.58 12.10
N SER A 82 22.22 10.65 11.31
CA SER A 82 21.68 11.99 11.63
C SER A 82 20.15 12.04 11.62
N ILE A 83 19.51 11.23 10.77
CA ILE A 83 18.06 11.07 10.75
C ILE A 83 17.63 10.32 12.00
N LEU A 84 18.23 9.16 12.28
CA LEU A 84 17.92 8.35 13.46
C LEU A 84 18.13 9.09 14.79
N ALA A 85 19.20 9.88 14.90
CA ALA A 85 19.53 10.64 16.10
C ALA A 85 18.46 11.66 16.48
N ALA A 86 17.74 12.18 15.49
CA ALA A 86 16.71 13.19 15.68
C ALA A 86 15.30 12.61 15.81
N ILE A 87 15.15 11.29 15.76
CA ILE A 87 13.92 10.60 16.14
C ILE A 87 13.92 10.44 17.65
N GLU A 88 13.08 11.21 18.34
CA GLU A 88 12.89 11.13 19.78
C GLU A 88 12.05 9.89 20.17
N HIS A 89 11.10 9.50 19.31
CA HIS A 89 10.24 8.35 19.51
C HIS A 89 11.04 7.04 19.46
N VAL A 90 11.28 6.46 20.64
CA VAL A 90 12.17 5.31 20.84
C VAL A 90 11.76 4.12 19.99
N GLU A 91 10.47 3.79 19.92
CA GLU A 91 9.99 2.63 19.16
C GLU A 91 10.23 2.81 17.66
N THR A 92 9.97 4.01 17.12
CA THR A 92 10.22 4.32 15.70
C THR A 92 11.71 4.23 15.39
N ARG A 93 12.56 4.81 16.25
CA ARG A 93 14.01 4.77 16.08
C ARG A 93 14.54 3.34 16.14
N THR A 94 14.09 2.55 17.11
CA THR A 94 14.47 1.14 17.23
C THR A 94 14.01 0.36 16.00
N PHE A 95 12.75 0.49 15.58
CA PHE A 95 12.24 -0.18 14.39
C PHE A 95 13.05 0.16 13.13
N LEU A 96 13.29 1.44 12.86
CA LEU A 96 14.03 1.88 11.67
C LEU A 96 15.52 1.47 11.70
N SER A 97 16.12 1.37 12.88
CA SER A 97 17.52 0.94 13.03
C SER A 97 17.71 -0.58 12.95
N THR A 98 16.72 -1.37 13.39
CA THR A 98 16.80 -2.84 13.40
C THR A 98 16.18 -3.51 12.18
N VAL A 99 15.02 -3.01 11.72
CA VAL A 99 14.26 -3.57 10.59
C VAL A 99 14.62 -2.86 9.28
N GLY A 100 14.77 -1.54 9.33
CA GLY A 100 15.04 -0.70 8.16
C GLY A 100 13.77 -0.22 7.45
N PHE A 101 13.96 0.49 6.32
CA PHE A 101 12.89 1.09 5.55
C PHE A 101 12.95 0.66 4.08
N PRO A 102 11.82 0.30 3.44
CA PRO A 102 11.81 -0.09 2.04
C PRO A 102 11.98 1.11 1.11
N GLY A 103 12.71 0.93 0.01
CA GLY A 103 12.69 1.88 -1.10
C GLY A 103 11.62 1.46 -2.12
N CYS A 104 10.55 2.24 -2.26
CA CYS A 104 9.51 2.00 -3.26
C CYS A 104 9.04 3.29 -3.94
N SER A 105 8.60 3.17 -5.19
CA SER A 105 8.07 4.29 -5.97
C SER A 105 6.63 3.99 -6.34
N THR A 106 5.71 4.82 -5.88
CA THR A 106 4.28 4.76 -6.22
C THR A 106 3.93 5.96 -7.11
N LEU A 107 2.85 5.91 -7.91
CA LEU A 107 2.41 7.05 -8.74
C LEU A 107 2.12 8.30 -7.91
N THR A 108 1.71 8.15 -6.65
CA THR A 108 1.40 9.26 -5.74
C THR A 108 2.58 9.71 -4.89
N ALA A 109 3.55 8.84 -4.59
CA ALA A 109 4.70 9.16 -3.77
C ALA A 109 5.91 8.25 -4.07
N ARG A 110 7.11 8.83 -4.16
CA ARG A 110 8.38 8.08 -4.10
C ARG A 110 8.80 7.96 -2.64
N LEU A 111 8.60 6.80 -2.03
CA LEU A 111 8.91 6.55 -0.62
C LEU A 111 10.25 5.83 -0.54
N THR A 112 11.29 6.53 -0.12
CA THR A 112 12.63 5.94 0.06
C THR A 112 13.33 6.61 1.23
N SER A 113 14.09 5.84 2.01
CA SER A 113 14.90 6.39 3.10
C SER A 113 15.99 7.35 2.62
N GLN A 114 16.41 7.26 1.36
CA GLN A 114 17.33 8.25 0.77
C GLN A 114 16.73 9.64 0.63
N ASN A 115 15.40 9.73 0.63
CA ASN A 115 14.70 11.00 0.59
C ASN A 115 14.24 11.40 2.00
N MET A 116 14.75 10.77 3.06
CA MET A 116 14.51 11.24 4.42
C MET A 116 15.36 12.45 4.70
N SER A 117 14.70 13.57 5.01
CA SER A 117 15.39 14.77 5.47
C SER A 117 14.63 15.47 6.57
N HIS A 118 15.39 16.17 7.40
CA HIS A 118 14.86 17.03 8.45
C HIS A 118 14.11 18.20 7.86
N LEU A 119 12.86 18.35 8.28
CA LEU A 119 12.04 19.49 7.93
C LEU A 119 11.83 20.33 9.18
N HIS A 120 12.59 21.42 9.26
CA HIS A 120 12.56 22.28 10.44
C HIS A 120 11.30 23.16 10.45
N ARG A 121 10.75 23.38 11.66
CA ARG A 121 9.47 24.08 11.93
C ARG A 121 9.26 25.39 11.18
N ARG A 122 10.34 26.10 10.83
CA ARG A 122 10.29 27.37 10.05
C ARG A 122 9.66 27.20 8.66
N HIS A 123 9.68 26.00 8.08
CA HIS A 123 9.06 25.74 6.78
C HIS A 123 7.53 25.61 6.87
N PHE A 124 6.97 25.35 8.07
CA PHE A 124 5.51 25.24 8.26
C PHE A 124 4.80 26.59 8.34
N ARG A 125 5.50 27.69 8.65
CA ARG A 125 4.90 29.05 8.69
C ARG A 125 4.38 29.53 7.33
N VAL A 126 4.79 28.90 6.22
CA VAL A 126 4.34 29.23 4.85
C VAL A 126 3.00 28.55 4.52
N PHE A 127 2.53 27.63 5.35
CA PHE A 127 1.36 26.79 5.05
C PHE A 127 0.19 27.09 5.99
N ASN A 128 -0.28 28.35 6.00
CA ASN A 128 -1.61 28.73 6.49
C ASN A 128 -2.67 28.20 5.52
N ALA A 129 -2.89 26.90 5.54
CA ALA A 129 -3.93 26.27 4.75
C ALA A 129 -5.20 26.13 5.56
N ASP A 130 -6.36 26.25 4.91
CA ASP A 130 -7.64 25.76 5.42
C ASP A 130 -7.53 24.26 5.69
N ILE A 131 -7.13 23.91 6.91
CA ILE A 131 -7.17 22.56 7.41
C ILE A 131 -8.64 22.26 7.69
N ARG A 132 -9.27 21.45 6.84
CA ARG A 132 -10.66 21.01 7.04
C ARG A 132 -10.83 20.00 8.18
N ASP A 133 -9.75 19.60 8.85
CA ASP A 133 -9.86 18.79 10.06
C ASP A 133 -10.31 19.70 11.20
N VAL A 134 -11.40 19.34 11.87
CA VAL A 134 -11.94 20.06 13.04
C VAL A 134 -10.96 20.02 14.23
N ASP A 135 -9.94 19.15 14.15
CA ASP A 135 -8.81 19.05 15.07
C ASP A 135 -7.58 18.52 14.30
N PRO A 136 -6.83 19.38 13.59
CA PRO A 136 -5.64 18.93 12.86
C PRO A 136 -4.67 18.25 13.82
N PRO A 137 -3.97 17.17 13.40
CA PRO A 137 -2.87 16.65 14.21
C PRO A 137 -1.91 17.81 14.50
N VAL A 138 -1.81 18.19 15.77
CA VAL A 138 -1.01 19.34 16.19
C VAL A 138 0.41 19.06 15.74
N LEU A 139 0.90 19.85 14.79
CA LEU A 139 2.25 19.72 14.28
C LEU A 139 3.26 20.22 15.34
N ALA A 140 3.47 19.42 16.39
CA ALA A 140 4.32 19.71 17.51
C ALA A 140 5.64 18.92 17.41
N GLY A 141 6.70 19.62 17.00
CA GLY A 141 8.05 19.07 16.96
C GLY A 141 8.71 19.23 15.60
N ASP A 142 9.82 18.52 15.43
CA ASP A 142 10.47 18.32 14.13
C ASP A 142 9.79 17.17 13.38
N TYR A 143 9.90 17.21 12.05
CA TYR A 143 9.34 16.18 11.18
C TYR A 143 10.42 15.67 10.25
N ILE A 144 10.36 14.37 9.96
CA ILE A 144 11.14 13.78 8.88
C ILE A 144 10.18 13.55 7.72
N TYR A 145 10.54 14.14 6.58
CA TYR A 145 9.79 13.98 5.34
C TYR A 145 10.24 12.71 4.62
N ILE A 146 9.29 12.04 3.96
CA ILE A 146 9.51 10.87 3.10
C ILE A 146 8.73 11.13 1.81
N GLY A 147 9.42 11.36 0.69
CA GLY A 147 8.70 11.65 -0.56
C GLY A 147 9.52 12.23 -1.69
N SER A 148 8.82 12.73 -2.71
CA SER A 148 9.32 13.63 -3.73
C SER A 148 8.41 14.86 -3.76
N VAL A 149 8.98 16.05 -3.90
CA VAL A 149 8.36 17.38 -3.71
C VAL A 149 7.18 17.68 -4.66
N ILE A 150 6.89 16.79 -5.61
CA ILE A 150 6.09 17.15 -6.79
C ILE A 150 4.58 17.13 -6.50
N GLU A 151 4.04 16.25 -5.63
CA GLU A 151 2.58 16.19 -5.41
C GLU A 151 2.10 15.72 -4.01
N CYS A 152 2.78 14.79 -3.33
CA CYS A 152 2.39 14.29 -2.00
C CYS A 152 3.64 13.97 -1.16
N THR A 153 3.61 14.33 0.12
CA THR A 153 4.68 14.10 1.10
C THR A 153 4.09 13.37 2.29
N VAL A 154 4.76 12.32 2.75
CA VAL A 154 4.46 11.68 4.02
C VAL A 154 5.44 12.21 5.06
N LEU A 155 4.93 12.69 6.17
CA LEU A 155 5.66 13.21 7.31
C LEU A 155 5.53 12.21 8.45
N PHE A 156 6.56 12.09 9.29
CA PHE A 156 6.41 11.42 10.57
C PHE A 156 6.87 12.31 11.72
N GLY A 157 6.07 12.36 12.77
CA GLY A 157 6.37 13.15 13.97
C GLY A 157 7.54 12.52 14.72
N THR A 158 8.59 13.31 14.95
CA THR A 158 9.80 12.78 15.62
C THR A 158 9.55 12.39 17.08
N SER A 159 8.56 13.00 17.74
CA SER A 159 8.24 12.81 19.16
C SER A 159 7.16 11.76 19.44
N LYS A 160 6.10 11.71 18.63
CA LYS A 160 4.96 10.80 18.79
C LYS A 160 5.03 9.55 17.91
N GLY A 161 5.87 9.54 16.89
CA GLY A 161 6.03 8.42 15.95
C GLY A 161 4.85 8.23 14.99
N ASP A 162 3.85 9.13 15.03
CA ASP A 162 2.68 9.13 14.17
C ASP A 162 3.04 9.51 12.73
N MET A 163 2.31 8.91 11.79
CA MET A 163 2.49 9.13 10.37
C MET A 163 1.39 10.07 9.89
N ILE A 164 1.78 11.22 9.36
CA ILE A 164 0.88 12.26 8.85
C ILE A 164 1.16 12.40 7.36
N PHE A 165 0.14 12.60 6.53
CA PHE A 165 0.36 12.93 5.13
C PHE A 165 0.04 14.39 4.87
N TYR A 166 0.72 14.93 3.87
CA TYR A 166 0.61 16.29 3.41
C TYR A 166 0.62 16.32 1.88
N VAL A 167 -0.42 16.90 1.28
CA VAL A 167 -0.48 17.07 -0.17
C VAL A 167 0.00 18.48 -0.53
N PHE A 168 1.05 18.56 -1.34
CA PHE A 168 1.46 19.84 -1.92
C PHE A 168 0.55 20.18 -3.10
N PRO A 169 -0.03 21.39 -3.16
CA PRO A 169 -0.43 21.96 -4.44
C PRO A 169 0.86 22.22 -5.22
N GLY A 170 1.19 21.36 -6.19
CA GLY A 170 2.41 21.50 -6.97
C GLY A 170 2.50 22.81 -7.77
N LEU A 171 3.66 23.07 -8.39
CA LEU A 171 3.89 24.19 -9.34
C LEU A 171 2.90 24.18 -10.51
N TYR A 172 2.40 23.00 -10.88
CA TYR A 172 1.23 22.87 -11.72
C TYR A 172 0.00 23.01 -10.83
N ARG A 173 -0.77 24.07 -11.08
CA ARG A 173 -2.09 24.35 -10.49
C ARG A 173 -3.08 23.20 -10.74
N ILE A 174 -2.84 22.04 -10.17
CA ILE A 174 -3.92 21.13 -9.82
C ILE A 174 -4.72 21.95 -8.81
N ARG A 175 -5.94 22.34 -9.19
CA ARG A 175 -6.91 23.04 -8.33
C ARG A 175 -7.35 22.12 -7.18
N CYS A 176 -6.40 21.61 -6.39
CA CYS A 176 -6.69 21.21 -5.04
C CYS A 176 -6.75 22.52 -4.25
N GLU A 177 -7.92 23.14 -4.25
CA GLU A 177 -8.21 24.37 -3.48
C GLU A 177 -8.06 24.16 -1.97
N HIS A 178 -7.77 22.93 -1.52
CA HIS A 178 -7.68 22.56 -0.12
C HIS A 178 -6.46 21.67 0.11
N LEU A 179 -5.60 22.06 1.06
CA LEU A 179 -4.56 21.19 1.57
C LEU A 179 -5.19 20.14 2.47
N CYS A 180 -4.91 18.87 2.17
CA CYS A 180 -5.31 17.75 3.00
C CYS A 180 -4.16 17.42 3.94
N LEU A 181 -4.30 17.79 5.20
CA LEU A 181 -3.54 17.23 6.32
C LEU A 181 -4.39 16.10 6.90
N GLY A 182 -3.79 14.96 7.23
CA GLY A 182 -4.47 13.91 7.96
C GLY A 182 -3.52 12.83 8.45
N SER A 183 -4.00 11.99 9.37
CA SER A 183 -3.25 10.83 9.83
C SER A 183 -3.22 9.76 8.73
N ALA A 184 -2.03 9.21 8.47
CA ALA A 184 -1.82 8.06 7.58
C ALA A 184 -1.75 6.75 8.37
N ALA A 185 -1.17 6.78 9.59
CA ALA A 185 -1.13 5.67 10.52
C ALA A 185 -0.69 6.15 11.93
N THR A 186 -0.92 5.32 12.93
CA THR A 186 -0.49 5.56 14.32
C THR A 186 1.01 5.36 14.56
N SER A 187 1.71 4.66 13.65
CA SER A 187 3.16 4.45 13.73
C SER A 187 3.79 4.19 12.36
N VAL A 188 5.12 4.30 12.27
CA VAL A 188 5.88 3.94 11.05
C VAL A 188 5.68 2.47 10.69
N SER A 189 5.71 1.56 11.68
CA SER A 189 5.52 0.13 11.45
C SER A 189 4.12 -0.16 10.89
N SER A 190 3.08 0.41 11.51
CA SER A 190 1.70 0.28 11.05
C SER A 190 1.51 0.84 9.63
N PHE A 191 2.09 2.00 9.33
CA PHE A 191 2.08 2.56 7.98
C PHE A 191 2.70 1.64 6.94
N LEU A 192 3.86 1.05 7.23
CA LEU A 192 4.52 0.12 6.31
C LEU A 192 3.71 -1.17 6.12
N VAL A 193 3.00 -1.64 7.15
CA VAL A 193 2.09 -2.79 7.03
C VAL A 193 0.93 -2.48 6.11
N LEU A 194 0.26 -1.34 6.34
CA LEU A 194 -0.86 -0.88 5.52
C LEU A 194 -0.43 -0.70 4.06
N LEU A 195 0.67 0.00 3.83
CA LEU A 195 1.18 0.25 2.48
C LEU A 195 1.66 -1.03 1.79
N GLY A 196 2.40 -1.89 2.49
CA GLY A 196 2.89 -3.16 1.95
C GLY A 196 1.74 -4.08 1.52
N THR A 197 0.72 -4.20 2.36
CA THR A 197 -0.51 -4.97 2.08
C THR A 197 -1.21 -4.44 0.82
N LEU A 198 -1.40 -3.12 0.74
CA LEU A 198 -2.00 -2.49 -0.43
C LEU A 198 -1.20 -2.77 -1.71
N LEU A 199 0.11 -2.53 -1.68
CA LEU A 199 0.98 -2.69 -2.84
C LEU A 199 0.99 -4.14 -3.32
N GLU A 200 1.01 -5.10 -2.39
CA GLU A 200 0.93 -6.51 -2.71
C GLU A 200 -0.37 -6.87 -3.43
N PHE A 201 -1.53 -6.63 -2.83
CA PHE A 201 -2.80 -7.08 -3.41
C PHE A 201 -3.12 -6.37 -4.72
N ARG A 202 -2.76 -5.07 -4.82
CA ARG A 202 -2.85 -4.33 -6.07
C ARG A 202 -2.01 -4.97 -7.17
N ARG A 203 -0.76 -5.34 -6.84
CA ARG A 203 0.15 -6.00 -7.77
C ARG A 203 -0.38 -7.36 -8.19
N GLN A 204 -0.91 -8.16 -7.26
CA GLN A 204 -1.50 -9.46 -7.60
C GLN A 204 -2.69 -9.32 -8.57
N VAL A 205 -3.57 -8.33 -8.34
CA VAL A 205 -4.67 -8.01 -9.28
C VAL A 205 -4.12 -7.58 -10.64
N GLN A 206 -3.10 -6.72 -10.68
CA GLN A 206 -2.46 -6.29 -11.93
C GLN A 206 -1.84 -7.47 -12.68
N GLU A 207 -1.17 -8.39 -11.97
CA GLU A 207 -0.59 -9.60 -12.58
C GLU A 207 -1.68 -10.48 -13.23
N VAL A 208 -2.87 -10.59 -12.63
CA VAL A 208 -4.01 -11.29 -13.25
C VAL A 208 -4.55 -10.54 -14.47
N VAL A 209 -4.70 -9.22 -14.35
CA VAL A 209 -5.15 -8.33 -15.45
C VAL A 209 -4.22 -8.46 -16.65
N ASP A 210 -2.91 -8.42 -16.45
CA ASP A 210 -1.89 -8.52 -17.50
C ASP A 210 -1.89 -9.90 -18.19
N LEU A 211 -2.35 -10.94 -17.50
CA LEU A 211 -2.43 -12.31 -18.01
C LEU A 211 -3.77 -12.65 -18.68
N CYS A 212 -4.79 -11.80 -18.54
CA CYS A 212 -6.12 -12.04 -19.11
C CYS A 212 -6.28 -11.37 -20.48
N ILE A 213 -7.05 -12.02 -21.36
CA ILE A 213 -7.48 -11.40 -22.61
C ILE A 213 -8.55 -10.34 -22.28
N PRO A 214 -8.55 -9.15 -22.92
CA PRO A 214 -9.49 -8.08 -22.60
C PRO A 214 -10.96 -8.48 -22.57
N SER A 215 -11.39 -9.36 -23.49
CA SER A 215 -12.77 -9.87 -23.55
C SER A 215 -13.17 -10.70 -22.34
N GLU A 216 -12.23 -11.44 -21.74
CA GLU A 216 -12.48 -12.21 -20.51
C GLU A 216 -12.39 -11.33 -19.25
N LEU A 217 -11.61 -10.24 -19.31
CA LEU A 217 -11.34 -9.38 -18.17
C LEU A 217 -12.41 -8.30 -17.97
N GLN A 218 -12.80 -7.61 -19.03
CA GLN A 218 -13.71 -6.45 -18.98
C GLN A 218 -14.99 -6.71 -18.18
N PRO A 219 -15.72 -7.82 -18.38
CA PRO A 219 -16.94 -8.10 -17.61
C PRO A 219 -16.67 -8.25 -16.10
N ARG A 220 -15.47 -8.68 -15.71
CA ARG A 220 -15.09 -9.04 -14.33
C ARG A 220 -14.26 -7.97 -13.64
N LEU A 221 -13.92 -6.87 -14.31
CA LEU A 221 -13.08 -5.81 -13.78
C LEU A 221 -13.62 -5.27 -12.44
N HIS A 222 -14.92 -5.03 -12.38
CA HIS A 222 -15.63 -4.56 -11.21
C HIS A 222 -15.52 -5.49 -9.99
N ILE A 223 -15.30 -6.80 -10.22
CA ILE A 223 -15.14 -7.80 -9.15
C ILE A 223 -13.79 -7.60 -8.46
N TYR A 224 -12.71 -7.39 -9.23
CA TYR A 224 -11.39 -7.10 -8.69
C TYR A 224 -11.32 -5.72 -8.00
N GLU A 225 -12.03 -4.72 -8.53
CA GLU A 225 -12.18 -3.42 -7.87
C GLU A 225 -12.88 -3.56 -6.51
N THR A 226 -13.95 -4.36 -6.46
CA THR A 226 -14.68 -4.63 -5.22
C THR A 226 -13.80 -5.40 -4.22
N PHE A 227 -13.00 -6.35 -4.69
CA PHE A 227 -12.00 -7.05 -3.86
C PHE A 227 -11.02 -6.07 -3.22
N LEU A 228 -10.46 -5.13 -3.98
CA LEU A 228 -9.51 -4.16 -3.42
C LEU A 228 -10.16 -3.18 -2.44
N ARG A 229 -11.44 -2.84 -2.63
CA ARG A 229 -12.22 -2.11 -1.61
C ARG A 229 -12.36 -2.90 -0.31
N ARG A 230 -12.48 -4.23 -0.39
CA ARG A 230 -12.51 -5.12 0.80
C ARG A 230 -11.14 -5.21 1.47
N VAL A 231 -10.05 -5.30 0.70
CA VAL A 231 -8.67 -5.17 1.22
C VAL A 231 -8.53 -3.86 1.98
N TYR A 232 -9.07 -2.77 1.43
CA TYR A 232 -9.04 -1.48 2.09
C TYR A 232 -9.81 -1.45 3.42
N ALA A 233 -11.01 -2.03 3.46
CA ALA A 233 -11.77 -2.15 4.70
C ALA A 233 -10.97 -2.88 5.80
N ARG A 234 -10.28 -3.98 5.43
CA ARG A 234 -9.40 -4.71 6.36
C ARG A 234 -8.23 -3.87 6.86
N MET A 235 -7.61 -3.10 5.97
CA MET A 235 -6.56 -2.14 6.35
C MET A 235 -7.08 -1.10 7.35
N ARG A 236 -8.31 -0.60 7.17
CA ARG A 236 -8.93 0.34 8.11
C ARG A 236 -9.18 -0.28 9.48
N GLU A 237 -9.66 -1.51 9.53
CA GLU A 237 -9.83 -2.27 10.77
C GLU A 237 -8.50 -2.49 11.51
N TYR A 238 -7.42 -2.76 10.77
CA TYR A 238 -6.09 -2.96 11.35
C TYR A 238 -5.48 -1.68 11.90
N GLY A 239 -5.54 -0.60 11.13
CA GLY A 239 -4.86 0.66 11.46
C GLY A 239 -5.58 1.51 12.50
N ASP A 240 -6.75 1.07 12.98
CA ASP A 240 -7.72 1.89 13.72
C ASP A 240 -7.81 3.28 13.08
N LEU A 241 -8.15 3.30 11.78
CA LEU A 241 -8.21 4.52 10.99
C LEU A 241 -9.65 5.08 11.05
N PRO A 242 -9.92 6.11 11.89
CA PRO A 242 -11.15 6.86 11.85
C PRO A 242 -11.55 7.25 10.42
N GLU A 243 -12.85 7.27 10.12
CA GLU A 243 -13.38 7.69 8.81
C GLU A 243 -12.82 9.03 8.31
N ARG A 244 -12.47 9.94 9.23
CA ARG A 244 -11.85 11.24 8.94
C ARG A 244 -10.42 11.15 8.37
N TYR A 245 -9.68 10.08 8.67
CA TYR A 245 -8.30 9.85 8.21
C TYR A 245 -8.22 9.03 6.92
N ASP A 246 -9.38 8.71 6.34
CA ASP A 246 -9.52 7.95 5.10
C ASP A 246 -8.98 8.74 3.89
N SER A 247 -8.96 10.08 3.92
CA SER A 247 -8.68 10.89 2.71
C SER A 247 -7.35 10.59 1.99
N PHE A 248 -6.28 10.22 2.69
CA PHE A 248 -5.03 9.75 2.07
C PHE A 248 -5.20 8.41 1.39
N TRP A 249 -5.70 7.43 2.13
CA TRP A 249 -5.89 6.09 1.61
C TRP A 249 -6.96 6.11 0.52
N HIS A 250 -8.10 6.77 0.71
CA HIS A 250 -9.09 7.07 -0.33
C HIS A 250 -8.48 7.78 -1.54
N ARG A 251 -7.47 8.64 -1.42
CA ARG A 251 -6.81 9.24 -2.59
C ARG A 251 -5.92 8.23 -3.33
N ILE A 252 -5.25 7.35 -2.59
CA ILE A 252 -4.43 6.27 -3.15
C ILE A 252 -5.31 5.18 -3.79
N PHE A 253 -6.45 4.85 -3.16
CA PHE A 253 -7.44 3.85 -3.59
C PHE A 253 -8.45 4.39 -4.60
N GLY A 254 -8.88 5.64 -4.47
CA GLY A 254 -9.88 6.29 -5.34
C GLY A 254 -9.33 6.63 -6.72
N LYS A 255 -8.01 6.68 -6.88
CA LYS A 255 -7.32 6.69 -8.18
C LYS A 255 -7.02 5.27 -8.70
N PHE A 256 -7.65 4.22 -8.14
CA PHE A 256 -7.56 2.88 -8.68
C PHE A 256 -8.30 2.81 -10.02
N ASN A 257 -7.60 3.21 -11.07
CA ASN A 257 -7.95 2.97 -12.45
C ASN A 257 -6.95 1.94 -12.98
N LEU A 258 -7.44 0.75 -13.37
CA LEU A 258 -6.62 -0.32 -13.93
C LEU A 258 -5.92 0.08 -15.25
N ALA A 259 -6.30 1.22 -15.85
CA ALA A 259 -5.61 1.81 -16.99
C ALA A 259 -4.29 2.53 -16.65
N PHE A 260 -3.96 2.74 -15.35
CA PHE A 260 -2.74 3.43 -14.93
C PHE A 260 -1.91 2.56 -13.96
N PRO A 261 -0.87 1.85 -14.47
CA PRO A 261 0.03 1.06 -13.63
C PRO A 261 0.75 1.95 -12.60
N PHE A 262 0.67 1.59 -11.32
CA PHE A 262 1.16 2.44 -10.22
C PHE A 262 2.69 2.42 -10.04
N LEU A 263 3.40 1.57 -10.79
CA LEU A 263 4.84 1.35 -10.67
C LEU A 263 5.53 1.71 -11.99
N TYR A 264 6.42 2.69 -11.98
CA TYR A 264 7.46 2.77 -13.00
C TYR A 264 8.42 1.61 -12.77
N ARG A 265 8.61 0.72 -13.77
CA ARG A 265 9.83 -0.10 -13.84
C ARG A 265 11.00 0.87 -13.77
N GLN A 266 11.84 0.78 -12.75
CA GLN A 266 13.20 1.31 -12.88
C GLN A 266 13.82 0.58 -14.08
N ARG A 267 14.03 1.30 -15.19
CA ARG A 267 15.00 0.85 -16.19
C ARG A 267 16.33 0.82 -15.45
N THR A 268 16.85 -0.38 -15.20
CA THR A 268 18.27 -0.56 -14.92
C THR A 268 19.02 0.04 -16.10
N VAL A 269 19.54 1.26 -15.93
CA VAL A 269 20.51 1.83 -16.85
C VAL A 269 21.81 1.10 -16.56
N SER A 270 22.06 0.04 -17.32
CA SER A 270 23.40 -0.52 -17.46
C SER A 270 24.25 0.55 -18.15
N HIS A 271 25.06 1.28 -17.39
CA HIS A 271 26.17 2.03 -17.97
C HIS A 271 27.20 1.00 -18.47
N SER A 272 27.12 0.65 -19.76
CA SER A 272 28.27 0.14 -20.47
C SER A 272 29.15 1.35 -20.81
N THR A 273 30.21 1.54 -20.05
CA THR A 273 31.36 2.32 -20.48
C THR A 273 32.07 1.54 -21.58
N ALA A 274 32.13 2.13 -22.77
CA ALA A 274 33.18 1.91 -23.75
C ALA A 274 33.99 3.21 -23.82
#